data_AF-A0A7W0PYW5-F1
#
_entry.id   AF-A0A7W0PYW5-F1
#
_cell.length_a   1.000
_cell.length_b   1.000
_cell.length_c   1.000
_cell.angle_alpha   90.00
_cell.angle_beta   90.00
_cell.angle_gamma   90.00
#
_symmetry.space_group_name_H-M   'P 1'
#
loop_
_entity.id
_entity.type
_entity.pdbx_description
1 polymer ?
#
loop_
_entity_poly.entity_id
_entity_poly.type
_entity_poly.pdbx_seq_one_letter_code
_entity_poly.pdbx_strand_id
1 'polypeptide(L)'
;MVLGRVKETYTTGARRLASRSIVGLTRTRLTPNALTAAGVTLCAVASVLVFFENRNELLFFWLGAILFVAGSVLDILDGALARAGGKTTPFGAFMDSTTDRMSEAFMLGAIALVLVREGSELGVGLTVAAIAGSFLVSYTRARAEALGLRGDVGIGSRAERVVVITVGLVLAPWVPLELALAVLTATAWITVLQRVLHVRNQLRARGDTPNV
;
A
#
# COMPACT_ATOMS: atom_id res chain seq x y z
N MET A 1 -6.41 15.32 16.77
CA MET A 1 -6.66 16.51 15.92
C MET A 1 -5.47 16.85 15.00
N VAL A 2 -4.21 16.70 15.44
CA VAL A 2 -3.01 17.02 14.64
C VAL A 2 -2.76 16.02 13.50
N LEU A 3 -2.83 14.70 13.75
CA LEU A 3 -2.65 13.69 12.69
C LEU A 3 -3.68 13.80 11.54
N GLY A 4 -4.93 14.20 11.84
CA GLY A 4 -5.97 14.40 10.83
C GLY A 4 -5.65 15.55 9.88
N ARG A 5 -5.15 16.68 10.42
CA ARG A 5 -4.72 17.84 9.62
C ARG A 5 -3.48 17.55 8.78
N VAL A 6 -2.54 16.77 9.29
CA VAL A 6 -1.36 16.33 8.52
C VAL A 6 -1.81 15.45 7.34
N LYS A 7 -2.71 14.49 7.57
CA LYS A 7 -3.30 13.65 6.52
C LYS A 7 -4.08 14.46 5.47
N GLU A 8 -4.85 15.46 5.88
CA GLU A 8 -5.54 16.41 4.98
C GLU A 8 -4.57 17.26 4.15
N THR A 9 -3.47 17.73 4.74
CA THR A 9 -2.51 18.60 4.05
C THR A 9 -1.72 17.82 3.00
N TYR A 10 -1.24 16.61 3.32
CA TYR A 10 -0.58 15.73 2.34
C TYR A 10 -1.53 15.31 1.21
N THR A 11 -2.77 14.95 1.53
CA THR A 11 -3.76 14.56 0.51
C THR A 11 -4.13 15.71 -0.43
N THR A 12 -4.15 16.95 0.05
CA THR A 12 -4.47 18.13 -0.78
C THR A 12 -3.32 18.50 -1.73
N GLY A 13 -2.07 18.46 -1.27
CA GLY A 13 -0.88 18.69 -2.11
C GLY A 13 -0.71 17.62 -3.18
N ALA A 14 -0.83 16.34 -2.80
CA ALA A 14 -0.79 15.21 -3.74
C ALA A 14 -1.95 15.29 -4.77
N ARG A 15 -3.16 15.67 -4.35
CA ARG A 15 -4.31 15.89 -5.26
C ARG A 15 -4.05 17.00 -6.27
N ARG A 16 -3.34 18.06 -5.91
CA ARG A 16 -3.04 19.19 -6.81
C ARG A 16 -1.95 18.84 -7.84
N LEU A 17 -0.98 18.02 -7.45
CA LEU A 17 0.02 17.48 -8.38
C LEU A 17 -0.63 16.46 -9.33
N ALA A 18 -1.42 15.55 -8.76
CA ALA A 18 -2.19 14.56 -9.51
C ALA A 18 -3.14 15.23 -10.50
N SER A 19 -3.86 16.30 -10.13
CA SER A 19 -4.78 17.00 -11.03
C SER A 19 -4.09 17.61 -12.24
N ARG A 20 -2.88 18.16 -12.09
CA ARG A 20 -2.08 18.66 -13.22
C ARG A 20 -1.65 17.53 -14.16
N SER A 21 -1.19 16.41 -13.61
CA SER A 21 -0.82 15.23 -14.40
C SER A 21 -2.04 14.63 -15.10
N ILE A 22 -3.18 14.53 -14.42
CA ILE A 22 -4.43 13.98 -14.96
C ILE A 22 -4.92 14.79 -16.16
N VAL A 23 -4.86 16.12 -16.12
CA VAL A 23 -5.25 16.96 -17.28
C VAL A 23 -4.37 16.67 -18.51
N GLY A 24 -3.08 16.42 -18.32
CA GLY A 24 -2.19 15.97 -19.39
C GLY A 24 -2.55 14.56 -19.89
N LEU A 25 -2.74 13.61 -18.98
CA LEU A 25 -3.07 12.22 -19.32
C LEU A 25 -4.42 12.05 -20.02
N THR A 26 -5.44 12.84 -19.66
CA THR A 26 -6.76 12.82 -20.34
C THR A 26 -6.69 13.20 -21.82
N ARG A 27 -5.62 13.89 -22.26
CA ARG A 27 -5.37 14.23 -23.67
C ARG A 27 -4.63 13.12 -24.43
N THR A 28 -4.18 12.07 -23.74
CA THR A 28 -3.50 10.92 -24.34
C THR A 28 -4.45 9.76 -24.60
N ARG A 29 -4.01 8.75 -25.36
CA ARG A 29 -4.77 7.51 -25.59
C ARG A 29 -4.61 6.46 -24.47
N LEU A 30 -3.95 6.82 -23.36
CA LEU A 30 -3.70 5.89 -22.25
C LEU A 30 -5.00 5.53 -21.55
N THR A 31 -5.18 4.24 -21.28
CA THR A 31 -6.33 3.71 -20.54
C THR A 31 -5.97 3.50 -19.07
N PRO A 32 -6.93 3.59 -18.13
CA PRO A 32 -6.67 3.28 -16.72
C PRO A 32 -6.04 1.89 -16.54
N ASN A 33 -6.58 0.86 -17.22
CA ASN A 33 -6.04 -0.50 -17.15
C ASN A 33 -4.58 -0.60 -17.60
N ALA A 34 -4.14 0.20 -18.58
CA ALA A 34 -2.75 0.23 -19.01
C ALA A 34 -1.84 0.82 -17.92
N LEU A 35 -2.31 1.83 -17.20
CA LEU A 35 -1.59 2.40 -16.06
C LEU A 35 -1.51 1.41 -14.90
N THR A 36 -2.59 0.70 -14.58
CA THR A 36 -2.60 -0.37 -13.56
C THR A 36 -1.61 -1.47 -13.92
N ALA A 37 -1.64 -1.94 -15.17
CA ALA A 37 -0.71 -2.98 -15.64
C ALA A 37 0.75 -2.51 -15.57
N ALA A 38 1.02 -1.27 -15.95
CA ALA A 38 2.35 -0.68 -15.83
C ALA A 38 2.78 -0.54 -14.36
N GLY A 39 1.88 -0.10 -13.48
CA GLY A 39 2.12 0.05 -12.04
C GLY A 39 2.57 -1.24 -11.38
N VAL A 40 1.78 -2.31 -11.55
CA VAL A 40 2.12 -3.66 -11.07
C VAL A 40 3.42 -4.17 -11.66
N THR A 41 3.64 -3.98 -12.96
CA THR A 41 4.86 -4.43 -13.63
C THR A 41 6.09 -3.74 -13.03
N LEU A 42 6.02 -2.43 -12.78
CA LEU A 42 7.11 -1.70 -12.13
C LEU A 42 7.37 -2.17 -10.71
N CYS A 43 6.32 -2.46 -9.92
CA CYS A 43 6.46 -3.03 -8.58
C CYS A 43 7.09 -4.43 -8.61
N ALA A 44 6.72 -5.27 -9.59
CA ALA A 44 7.33 -6.59 -9.77
C ALA A 44 8.82 -6.48 -10.13
N VAL A 45 9.18 -5.62 -11.09
CA VAL A 45 10.58 -5.35 -11.46
C VAL A 45 11.35 -4.78 -10.27
N ALA A 46 10.77 -3.85 -9.52
CA ALA A 46 11.36 -3.31 -8.30
C ALA A 46 11.70 -4.41 -7.29
N SER A 47 10.79 -5.36 -7.10
CA SER A 47 10.97 -6.50 -6.20
C SER A 47 12.11 -7.41 -6.66
N VAL A 48 12.22 -7.66 -7.97
CA VAL A 48 13.35 -8.41 -8.54
C VAL A 48 14.68 -7.69 -8.32
N LEU A 49 14.72 -6.36 -8.49
CA LEU A 49 15.94 -5.58 -8.20
C LEU A 49 16.32 -5.65 -6.73
N VAL A 50 15.35 -5.53 -5.81
CA VAL A 50 15.59 -5.67 -4.36
C VAL A 50 16.12 -7.06 -4.01
N PHE A 51 15.73 -8.11 -4.75
CA PHE A 51 16.28 -9.46 -4.57
C PHE A 51 17.72 -9.64 -5.09
N PHE A 52 18.25 -8.72 -5.90
CA PHE A 52 19.64 -8.73 -6.37
C PHE A 52 20.51 -7.66 -5.69
N GLU A 53 20.07 -7.17 -4.52
CA GLU A 53 20.78 -6.27 -3.63
C GLU A 53 22.23 -6.70 -3.36
N ASN A 54 22.48 -8.00 -3.21
CA ASN A 54 23.80 -8.54 -2.91
C ASN A 54 24.89 -8.21 -3.97
N ARG A 55 24.51 -7.79 -5.18
CA ARG A 55 25.48 -7.39 -6.23
C ARG A 55 25.99 -5.96 -6.07
N ASN A 56 25.12 -5.06 -5.60
CA ASN A 56 25.45 -3.68 -5.27
C ASN A 56 24.31 -3.13 -4.42
N GLU A 57 24.47 -3.28 -3.11
CA GLU A 57 23.40 -3.07 -2.13
C GLU A 57 22.71 -1.71 -2.30
N LEU A 58 23.53 -0.64 -2.33
CA LEU A 58 23.04 0.72 -2.45
C LEU A 58 22.29 0.94 -3.77
N LEU A 59 22.87 0.53 -4.91
CA LEU A 59 22.24 0.73 -6.22
C LEU A 59 20.91 0.00 -6.33
N PHE A 60 20.89 -1.29 -5.97
CA PHE A 60 19.71 -2.14 -6.18
C PHE A 60 18.57 -1.79 -5.22
N PHE A 61 18.85 -1.49 -3.95
CA PHE A 61 17.81 -0.99 -3.05
C PHE A 61 17.24 0.35 -3.50
N TRP A 62 18.07 1.28 -3.98
CA TRP A 62 17.59 2.58 -4.44
C TRP A 62 16.79 2.50 -5.73
N LEU A 63 17.25 1.72 -6.72
CA LEU A 63 16.47 1.48 -7.93
C LEU A 63 15.15 0.77 -7.61
N GLY A 64 15.18 -0.22 -6.72
CA GLY A 64 13.99 -0.88 -6.20
C GLY A 64 13.01 0.12 -5.56
N ALA A 65 13.49 0.99 -4.67
CA ALA A 65 12.67 2.01 -4.03
C ALA A 65 12.05 2.98 -5.04
N ILE A 66 12.83 3.47 -6.01
CA ILE A 66 12.37 4.40 -7.05
C ILE A 66 11.29 3.74 -7.91
N LEU A 67 11.51 2.52 -8.40
CA LEU A 67 10.55 1.82 -9.24
C LEU A 67 9.28 1.45 -8.48
N PHE A 68 9.40 1.07 -7.20
CA PHE A 68 8.25 0.77 -6.35
C PHE A 68 7.36 2.01 -6.11
N VAL A 69 7.98 3.17 -5.85
CA VAL A 69 7.24 4.44 -5.76
C VAL A 69 6.62 4.80 -7.09
N ALA A 70 7.36 4.67 -8.20
CA ALA A 70 6.83 4.96 -9.52
C ALA A 70 5.60 4.10 -9.84
N GLY A 71 5.68 2.79 -9.61
CA GLY A 71 4.54 1.87 -9.78
C GLY A 71 3.36 2.25 -8.89
N SER A 72 3.61 2.52 -7.61
CA SER A 72 2.59 2.94 -6.65
C SER A 72 1.90 4.26 -7.03
N VAL A 73 2.62 5.18 -7.68
CA VAL A 73 2.08 6.44 -8.21
C VAL A 73 1.24 6.20 -9.46
N LEU A 74 1.65 5.29 -10.35
CA LEU A 74 0.85 4.94 -11.53
C LEU A 74 -0.51 4.37 -11.14
N ASP A 75 -0.58 3.53 -10.11
CA ASP A 75 -1.86 3.02 -9.58
C ASP A 75 -2.74 4.18 -9.07
N ILE A 76 -2.17 5.14 -8.33
CA ILE A 76 -2.96 6.32 -7.87
C ILE A 76 -3.48 7.14 -9.05
N LEU A 77 -2.67 7.29 -10.11
CA LEU A 77 -3.03 8.01 -11.31
C LEU A 77 -4.09 7.28 -12.13
N ASP A 78 -4.10 5.94 -12.15
CA ASP A 78 -5.10 5.16 -12.89
C ASP A 78 -6.52 5.40 -12.35
N GLY A 79 -6.68 5.40 -11.03
CA GLY A 79 -7.98 5.57 -10.40
C GLY A 79 -8.44 7.01 -10.52
N ALA A 80 -7.50 7.94 -10.51
CA ALA A 80 -7.79 9.36 -10.74
C ALA A 80 -8.17 9.64 -12.20
N LEU A 81 -7.50 9.00 -13.17
CA LEU A 81 -7.85 9.06 -14.59
C LEU A 81 -9.22 8.42 -14.86
N ALA A 82 -9.52 7.27 -14.25
CA ALA A 82 -10.81 6.61 -14.36
C ALA A 82 -11.96 7.51 -13.85
N ARG A 83 -11.76 8.17 -12.69
CA ARG A 83 -12.73 9.13 -12.13
C ARG A 83 -12.91 10.36 -13.01
N ALA A 84 -11.82 10.98 -13.45
CA ALA A 84 -11.88 12.18 -14.27
C ALA A 84 -12.50 11.93 -15.66
N GLY A 85 -12.27 10.75 -16.24
CA GLY A 85 -12.82 10.36 -17.53
C GLY A 85 -14.21 9.72 -17.49
N GLY A 86 -14.83 9.59 -16.31
CA GLY A 86 -16.12 8.88 -16.16
C GLY A 86 -16.07 7.39 -16.52
N LYS A 87 -14.88 6.77 -16.45
CA LYS A 87 -14.62 5.37 -16.84
C LYS A 87 -14.51 4.43 -15.64
N THR A 88 -15.03 4.82 -14.47
CA THR A 88 -15.04 3.95 -13.29
C THR A 88 -15.97 2.77 -13.50
N THR A 89 -15.46 1.55 -13.33
CA THR A 89 -16.26 0.31 -13.42
C THR A 89 -16.06 -0.54 -12.17
N PRO A 90 -17.05 -1.37 -11.78
CA PRO A 90 -16.89 -2.31 -10.66
C PRO A 90 -15.70 -3.27 -10.85
N PHE A 91 -15.50 -3.76 -12.08
CA PHE A 91 -14.36 -4.61 -12.42
C PHE A 91 -13.03 -3.85 -12.27
N GLY A 92 -12.96 -2.59 -12.71
CA GLY A 92 -11.77 -1.75 -12.54
C GLY A 92 -11.43 -1.54 -11.06
N ALA A 93 -12.42 -1.24 -10.21
CA ALA A 93 -12.20 -1.10 -8.77
C ALA A 93 -11.77 -2.42 -8.10
N PHE A 94 -12.33 -3.56 -8.54
CA PHE A 94 -11.88 -4.87 -8.11
C PHE A 94 -10.42 -5.14 -8.50
N MET A 95 -10.06 -4.84 -9.75
CA MET A 95 -8.70 -5.00 -10.26
C MET A 95 -7.71 -4.11 -9.52
N ASP A 96 -7.97 -2.80 -9.39
CA ASP A 96 -7.16 -1.83 -8.62
C ASP A 96 -6.88 -2.34 -7.20
N SER A 97 -7.95 -2.76 -6.50
CA SER A 97 -7.80 -3.32 -5.16
C SER A 97 -7.02 -4.62 -5.11
N THR A 98 -6.97 -5.39 -6.20
CA THR A 98 -6.26 -6.68 -6.29
C THR A 98 -4.78 -6.46 -6.61
N THR A 99 -4.51 -5.61 -7.60
CA THR A 99 -3.16 -5.23 -8.03
C THR A 99 -2.38 -4.53 -6.94
N ASP A 100 -3.06 -3.74 -6.11
CA ASP A 100 -2.50 -3.17 -4.88
C ASP A 100 -1.87 -4.23 -3.96
N ARG A 101 -2.59 -5.33 -3.70
CA ARG A 101 -2.07 -6.42 -2.87
C ARG A 101 -0.95 -7.18 -3.55
N MET A 102 -1.02 -7.36 -4.87
CA MET A 102 0.04 -8.02 -5.63
C MET A 102 1.34 -7.23 -5.57
N SER A 103 1.29 -5.92 -5.84
CA SER A 103 2.45 -5.02 -5.77
C SER A 103 3.11 -5.04 -4.39
N GLU A 104 2.32 -5.00 -3.32
CA GLU A 104 2.82 -5.07 -1.96
C GLU A 104 3.39 -6.45 -1.60
N ALA A 105 2.72 -7.53 -2.02
CA ALA A 105 3.19 -8.90 -1.80
C ALA A 105 4.50 -9.21 -2.53
N PHE A 106 4.68 -8.70 -3.76
CA PHE A 106 5.95 -8.85 -4.48
C PHE A 106 7.10 -8.20 -3.70
N MET A 107 6.90 -6.96 -3.23
CA MET A 107 7.96 -6.22 -2.56
C MET A 107 8.30 -6.84 -1.20
N LEU A 108 7.28 -7.15 -0.38
CA LEU A 108 7.50 -7.82 0.90
C LEU A 108 8.07 -9.23 0.72
N GLY A 109 7.67 -9.95 -0.33
CA GLY A 109 8.25 -11.26 -0.68
C GLY A 109 9.74 -11.16 -1.03
N ALA A 110 10.14 -10.15 -1.81
CA ALA A 110 11.55 -9.90 -2.10
C ALA A 110 12.34 -9.58 -0.82
N ILE A 111 11.82 -8.69 0.04
CA ILE A 111 12.44 -8.36 1.32
C ILE A 111 12.59 -9.61 2.20
N ALA A 112 11.58 -10.50 2.25
CA ALA A 112 11.69 -11.77 2.99
C ALA A 112 12.85 -12.63 2.46
N LEU A 113 13.02 -12.72 1.14
CA LEU A 113 14.11 -13.49 0.53
C LEU A 113 15.49 -12.88 0.77
N VAL A 114 15.60 -11.55 0.87
CA VAL A 114 16.81 -10.87 1.36
C VAL A 114 17.11 -11.32 2.79
N LEU A 115 16.13 -11.20 3.69
CA LEU A 115 16.29 -11.51 5.12
C LEU A 115 16.58 -13.00 5.39
N VAL A 116 16.02 -13.91 4.58
CA VAL A 116 16.39 -15.33 4.62
C VAL A 116 17.87 -15.53 4.30
N ARG A 117 18.40 -14.83 3.29
CA ARG A 117 19.83 -14.92 2.93
C ARG A 117 20.74 -14.33 4.01
N GLU A 118 20.28 -13.30 4.70
CA GLU A 118 20.98 -12.69 5.84
C GLU A 118 20.86 -13.53 7.13
N GLY A 119 20.02 -14.57 7.14
CA GLY A 119 19.80 -15.42 8.32
C GLY A 119 18.92 -14.78 9.40
N SER A 120 18.16 -13.73 9.07
CA SER A 120 17.30 -13.00 10.02
C SER A 120 15.93 -13.67 10.17
N GLU A 121 15.83 -14.66 11.07
CA GLU A 121 14.55 -15.31 11.40
C GLU A 121 13.51 -14.31 11.90
N LEU A 122 13.93 -13.34 12.70
CA LEU A 122 13.08 -12.26 13.20
C LEU A 122 12.54 -11.42 12.04
N GLY A 123 13.40 -11.02 11.10
CA GLY A 123 13.00 -10.24 9.93
C GLY A 123 12.00 -10.98 9.04
N VAL A 124 12.20 -12.28 8.83
CA VAL A 124 11.26 -13.12 8.10
C VAL A 124 9.91 -13.19 8.83
N GLY A 125 9.92 -13.42 10.15
CA GLY A 125 8.72 -13.43 10.97
C GLY A 125 7.95 -12.10 10.92
N LEU A 126 8.66 -10.98 11.01
CA LEU A 126 8.08 -9.64 10.84
C LEU A 126 7.50 -9.44 9.44
N THR A 127 8.16 -9.94 8.40
CA THR A 127 7.65 -9.83 7.02
C THR A 127 6.35 -10.61 6.84
N VAL A 128 6.28 -11.84 7.37
CA VAL A 128 5.04 -12.64 7.35
C VAL A 128 3.91 -11.92 8.10
N ALA A 129 4.22 -11.36 9.28
CA ALA A 129 3.25 -10.60 10.06
C ALA A 129 2.79 -9.32 9.35
N ALA A 130 3.69 -8.62 8.63
CA ALA A 130 3.37 -7.45 7.83
C ALA A 130 2.45 -7.79 6.65
N ILE A 131 2.74 -8.87 5.91
CA ILE A 131 1.88 -9.35 4.81
C ILE A 131 0.49 -9.69 5.35
N ALA A 132 0.39 -10.50 6.40
CA ALA A 132 -0.89 -10.87 7.01
C ALA A 132 -1.66 -9.63 7.48
N GLY A 133 -0.99 -8.71 8.19
CA GLY A 133 -1.58 -7.47 8.67
C GLY A 133 -2.08 -6.59 7.52
N SER A 134 -1.30 -6.41 6.46
CA SER A 134 -1.68 -5.58 5.31
C SER A 134 -2.90 -6.13 4.55
N PHE A 135 -2.95 -7.45 4.36
CA PHE A 135 -4.12 -8.12 3.78
C PHE A 135 -5.34 -7.98 4.68
N LEU A 136 -5.20 -8.14 6.00
CA LEU A 136 -6.29 -7.96 6.96
C LEU A 136 -6.78 -6.51 7.01
N VAL A 137 -5.90 -5.51 6.91
CA VAL A 137 -6.32 -4.11 6.78
C VAL A 137 -7.25 -3.99 5.58
N SER A 138 -6.84 -4.45 4.40
CA SER A 138 -7.64 -4.34 3.18
C SER A 138 -8.95 -5.14 3.27
N TYR A 139 -8.90 -6.37 3.79
CA TYR A 139 -10.06 -7.25 3.96
C TYR A 139 -11.09 -6.70 4.94
N THR A 140 -10.67 -6.25 6.12
CA THR A 140 -11.59 -5.71 7.14
C THR A 140 -12.35 -4.50 6.62
N ARG A 141 -11.72 -3.65 5.79
CA ARG A 141 -12.42 -2.57 5.10
C ARG A 141 -13.44 -3.09 4.11
N ALA A 142 -13.04 -3.97 3.19
CA ALA A 142 -13.94 -4.51 2.18
C ALA A 142 -15.14 -5.24 2.82
N ARG A 143 -14.90 -5.97 3.92
CA ARG A 143 -15.94 -6.67 4.66
C ARG A 143 -16.89 -5.71 5.39
N ALA A 144 -16.36 -4.62 5.97
CA ALA A 144 -17.20 -3.58 6.56
C ALA A 144 -18.10 -2.92 5.49
N GLU A 145 -17.53 -2.55 4.34
CA GLU A 145 -18.28 -1.94 3.22
C GLU A 145 -19.35 -2.90 2.68
N ALA A 146 -19.06 -4.20 2.59
CA ALA A 146 -20.04 -5.22 2.20
C ALA A 146 -21.21 -5.37 3.19
N LEU A 147 -21.01 -5.02 4.47
CA LEU A 147 -22.06 -4.96 5.49
C LEU A 147 -22.79 -3.59 5.50
N GLY A 148 -22.49 -2.71 4.55
CA GLY A 148 -23.02 -1.34 4.51
C GLY A 148 -22.49 -0.46 5.64
N LEU A 149 -21.32 -0.78 6.21
CA LEU A 149 -20.63 -0.04 7.26
C LEU A 149 -19.42 0.71 6.69
N ARG A 150 -18.90 1.68 7.45
CA ARG A 150 -17.65 2.37 7.10
C ARG A 150 -16.45 1.60 7.64
N GLY A 151 -15.45 1.37 6.78
CA GLY A 151 -14.22 0.64 7.09
C GLY A 151 -12.93 1.44 6.82
N ASP A 152 -13.03 2.74 6.58
CA ASP A 152 -11.96 3.62 6.09
C ASP A 152 -11.15 4.31 7.20
N VAL A 153 -11.21 3.80 8.44
CA VAL A 153 -10.43 4.31 9.57
C VAL A 153 -9.03 3.69 9.67
N GLY A 154 -8.14 4.38 10.39
CA GLY A 154 -6.84 3.88 10.85
C GLY A 154 -5.59 4.51 10.22
N ILE A 155 -4.43 4.13 10.75
CA ILE A 155 -3.12 4.76 10.52
C ILE A 155 -2.18 3.97 9.58
N GLY A 156 -2.62 2.80 9.12
CA GLY A 156 -1.86 1.88 8.25
C GLY A 156 -2.51 1.78 6.87
N SER A 157 -2.91 2.91 6.29
CA SER A 157 -3.40 2.99 4.92
C SER A 157 -2.30 2.65 3.91
N ARG A 158 -2.71 2.32 2.68
CA ARG A 158 -1.79 1.97 1.58
C ARG A 158 -0.67 2.99 1.41
N ALA A 159 -1.00 4.28 1.43
CA ALA A 159 -0.01 5.34 1.26
C ALA A 159 1.04 5.34 2.38
N GLU A 160 0.62 5.15 3.64
CA GLU A 160 1.52 5.06 4.78
C GLU A 160 2.44 3.82 4.65
N ARG A 161 1.91 2.69 4.19
CA ARG A 161 2.71 1.46 3.96
C ARG A 161 3.74 1.63 2.85
N VAL A 162 3.36 2.21 1.71
CA VAL A 162 4.29 2.51 0.61
C VAL A 162 5.44 3.38 1.11
N VAL A 163 5.14 4.43 1.89
CA VAL A 163 6.16 5.30 2.49
C VAL A 163 7.10 4.52 3.41
N VAL A 164 6.58 3.70 4.32
CA VAL A 164 7.41 2.90 5.25
C VAL A 164 8.32 1.94 4.50
N ILE A 165 7.79 1.23 3.49
CA ILE A 165 8.58 0.30 2.65
C ILE A 165 9.67 1.07 1.91
N THR A 166 9.33 2.18 1.23
CA THR A 166 10.29 2.99 0.49
C THR A 166 11.40 3.54 1.39
N VAL A 167 11.05 4.07 2.57
CA VAL A 167 12.04 4.57 3.53
C VAL A 167 12.94 3.43 4.01
N GLY A 168 12.35 2.25 4.30
CA GLY A 168 13.10 1.05 4.64
C GLY A 168 14.13 0.67 3.57
N LEU A 169 13.72 0.61 2.31
CA LEU A 169 14.61 0.31 1.18
C LEU A 169 15.71 1.36 1.01
N VAL A 170 15.40 2.65 1.11
CA VAL A 170 16.40 3.72 0.96
C VAL A 170 17.45 3.67 2.06
N LEU A 171 17.03 3.33 3.29
CA LEU A 171 17.91 3.27 4.46
C LEU A 171 18.57 1.90 4.65
N ALA A 172 18.13 0.86 3.93
CA ALA A 172 18.63 -0.51 4.04
C ALA A 172 20.17 -0.63 4.04
N PRO A 173 20.93 0.14 3.22
CA PRO A 173 22.40 0.08 3.23
C PRO A 173 23.06 0.48 4.57
N TRP A 174 22.30 1.08 5.48
CA TRP A 174 22.80 1.59 6.77
C TRP A 174 21.96 1.17 7.97
N VAL A 175 20.72 0.74 7.74
CA VAL A 175 19.72 0.48 8.77
C VAL A 175 19.07 -0.86 8.49
N PRO A 176 18.99 -1.77 9.47
CA PRO A 176 18.36 -3.08 9.27
C PRO A 176 16.90 -2.96 8.80
N LEU A 177 16.54 -3.72 7.77
CA LEU A 177 15.19 -3.74 7.17
C LEU A 177 14.11 -4.14 8.19
N GLU A 178 14.48 -4.87 9.23
CA GLU A 178 13.61 -5.29 10.33
C GLU A 178 12.96 -4.11 11.04
N LEU A 179 13.62 -2.95 11.13
CA LEU A 179 13.02 -1.77 11.74
C LEU A 179 11.84 -1.25 10.92
N ALA A 180 11.99 -1.19 9.59
CA ALA A 180 10.91 -0.79 8.70
C ALA A 180 9.76 -1.82 8.75
N LEU A 181 10.09 -3.11 8.78
CA LEU A 181 9.11 -4.19 8.90
C LEU A 181 8.38 -4.20 10.24
N ALA A 182 9.06 -3.88 11.34
CA ALA A 182 8.46 -3.76 12.66
C ALA A 182 7.45 -2.61 12.69
N VAL A 183 7.82 -1.44 12.13
CA VAL A 183 6.90 -0.30 11.98
C VAL A 183 5.71 -0.66 11.10
N LEU A 184 5.95 -1.30 9.96
CA LEU A 184 4.90 -1.72 9.03
C LEU A 184 3.93 -2.71 9.68
N THR A 185 4.46 -3.71 10.36
CA THR A 185 3.70 -4.71 11.12
C THR A 185 2.86 -4.05 12.20
N ALA A 186 3.47 -3.24 13.06
CA ALA A 186 2.78 -2.57 14.15
C ALA A 186 1.64 -1.69 13.63
N THR A 187 1.91 -0.84 12.63
CA THR A 187 0.89 0.05 12.06
C THR A 187 -0.25 -0.72 11.38
N ALA A 188 0.04 -1.83 10.69
CA ALA A 188 -0.97 -2.68 10.07
C ALA A 188 -1.88 -3.34 11.12
N TRP A 189 -1.31 -4.01 12.13
CA TRP A 189 -2.10 -4.71 13.15
C TRP A 189 -2.87 -3.76 14.07
N ILE A 190 -2.29 -2.60 14.41
CA ILE A 190 -3.02 -1.53 15.11
C ILE A 190 -4.21 -1.08 14.26
N THR A 191 -4.05 -0.94 12.94
CA THR A 191 -5.13 -0.53 12.04
C THR A 191 -6.23 -1.59 11.93
N VAL A 192 -5.86 -2.87 11.88
CA VAL A 192 -6.84 -3.98 11.94
C VAL A 192 -7.69 -3.86 13.19
N LEU A 193 -7.05 -3.70 14.36
CA LEU A 193 -7.77 -3.55 15.63
C LEU A 193 -8.67 -2.31 15.62
N GLN A 194 -8.18 -1.17 15.16
CA GLN A 194 -8.96 0.07 15.03
C GLN A 194 -10.21 -0.15 14.17
N ARG A 195 -10.10 -0.87 13.05
CA ARG A 195 -11.23 -1.17 12.15
C ARG A 195 -12.24 -2.10 12.80
N VAL A 196 -11.79 -3.17 13.45
CA VAL A 196 -12.67 -4.11 14.17
C VAL A 196 -13.47 -3.38 15.26
N LEU A 197 -12.79 -2.58 16.08
CA LEU A 197 -13.45 -1.81 17.14
C LEU A 197 -14.43 -0.77 16.57
N HIS A 198 -14.07 -0.13 15.45
CA HIS A 198 -14.93 0.83 14.78
C HIS A 198 -16.20 0.17 14.19
N VAL A 199 -16.07 -0.99 13.56
CA VAL A 199 -17.20 -1.79 13.06
C VAL A 199 -18.10 -2.24 14.21
N ARG A 200 -17.53 -2.73 15.31
CA ARG A 200 -18.29 -3.11 16.51
C ARG A 200 -19.13 -1.96 17.05
N ASN A 201 -18.55 -0.75 17.11
CA ASN A 201 -19.25 0.43 17.60
C ASN A 201 -20.39 0.85 16.66
N GLN A 202 -20.22 0.74 15.33
CA GLN A 202 -21.28 1.01 14.37
C GLN A 202 -22.44 0.01 14.48
N LEU A 203 -22.15 -1.29 14.67
CA LEU A 203 -23.18 -2.32 14.85
C LEU A 203 -23.98 -2.10 16.15
N ARG A 204 -23.31 -1.80 17.26
CA ARG A 204 -23.98 -1.43 18.52
C ARG A 204 -24.91 -0.24 18.35
N ALA A 205 -24.49 0.77 17.58
CA ALA A 205 -25.31 1.94 17.29
C ALA A 205 -26.54 1.62 16.41
N ARG A 206 -26.51 0.53 15.64
CA ARG A 206 -27.65 0.03 14.84
C ARG A 206 -28.63 -0.84 15.64
N GLY A 207 -28.32 -1.17 16.90
CA GLY A 207 -29.11 -2.12 17.69
C GLY A 207 -28.77 -3.59 17.42
N ASP A 208 -27.82 -3.87 16.52
CA ASP A 208 -27.24 -5.20 16.33
C ASP A 208 -26.22 -5.43 17.45
N THR A 209 -26.68 -5.83 18.63
CA THR A 209 -25.77 -6.15 19.75
C THR A 209 -24.86 -7.31 19.35
N PRO A 210 -23.54 -7.10 19.26
CA PRO A 210 -22.61 -8.20 19.04
C PRO A 210 -22.58 -9.04 20.31
N ASN A 211 -22.94 -10.32 20.22
CA ASN A 211 -22.85 -11.30 21.31
C ASN A 211 -21.40 -11.72 21.64
N VAL A 212 -20.40 -10.95 21.18
CA VAL A 212 -18.95 -11.24 21.25
C VAL A 212 -18.14 -9.99 21.56
#